data_AF-A0A009ITR0-F1
#
_entry.id   AF-A0A009ITR0-F1
#
_cell.length_a   1.000
_cell.length_b   1.000
_cell.length_c   1.000
_cell.angle_alpha   90.00
_cell.angle_beta   90.00
_cell.angle_gamma   90.00
#
_symmetry.space_group_name_H-M   'P 1'
#
loop_
_entity.id
_entity.type
_entity.pdbx_description
1 polymer ?
#
loop_
_entity_poly.entity_id
_entity_poly.type
_entity_poly.pdbx_seq_one_letter_code
_entity_poly.pdbx_strand_id
1 'polypeptide(L)' 'MNVILTETDLDIALQAGDSYHEILDHVTYLLFEKALVKARGSKSKAAKILKINRGTLNVILKRVEAKKEARNATSN' A
#
# COMPACT_ATOMS: atom_id res chain seq x y z
N MET A 1 5.32 -5.02 -13.87
CA MET A 1 6.25 -3.96 -13.42
C MET A 1 6.61 -4.19 -11.96
N ASN A 2 7.89 -4.44 -11.65
CA ASN A 2 8.32 -4.58 -10.25
C ASN A 2 8.53 -3.19 -9.66
N VAL A 3 7.51 -2.65 -8.97
CA VAL A 3 7.73 -1.51 -8.06
C VAL A 3 8.71 -1.96 -6.96
N ILE A 4 9.88 -1.34 -6.92
CA ILE A 4 10.86 -1.40 -5.82
C ILE A 4 10.78 -0.04 -5.16
N LEU A 5 10.46 0.01 -3.87
CA LEU A 5 10.51 1.25 -3.11
C LEU A 5 11.96 1.45 -2.66
N THR A 6 12.58 2.55 -3.06
CA THR A 6 13.96 2.90 -2.73
C THR A 6 14.00 3.99 -1.67
N GLU A 7 15.16 4.16 -1.02
CA GLU A 7 15.38 5.28 -0.08
C GLU A 7 15.20 6.62 -0.78
N THR A 8 15.61 6.73 -2.05
CA THR A 8 15.41 7.94 -2.87
C THR A 8 13.93 8.29 -3.05
N ASP A 9 13.04 7.30 -3.18
CA ASP A 9 11.59 7.57 -3.28
C ASP A 9 11.05 8.18 -1.97
N LEU A 10 11.59 7.77 -0.82
CA LEU A 10 11.23 8.33 0.48
C LEU A 10 11.79 9.75 0.65
N ASP A 11 13.03 10.00 0.21
CA ASP A 11 13.63 11.33 0.23
C ASP A 11 12.83 12.33 -0.62
N ILE A 12 12.38 11.91 -1.81
CA ILE A 12 11.53 12.73 -2.68
C ILE A 12 10.20 13.04 -2.00
N ALA A 13 9.54 12.05 -1.39
CA ALA A 13 8.27 12.25 -0.70
C ALA A 13 8.41 13.23 0.48
N LEU A 14 9.49 13.11 1.25
CA LEU A 14 9.80 14.04 2.34
C LEU A 14 10.08 15.46 1.83
N GLN A 15 10.82 15.60 0.72
CA GLN A 15 11.08 16.90 0.09
C GLN A 15 9.80 17.56 -0.48
N ALA A 16 8.87 16.75 -0.99
CA ALA A 16 7.57 17.20 -1.47
C ALA A 16 6.64 17.67 -0.33
N GLY A 17 7.00 17.39 0.93
CA GLY A 17 6.20 17.72 2.10
C GLY A 17 5.08 16.71 2.37
N ASP A 18 5.17 15.49 1.82
CA ASP A 18 4.20 14.44 2.09
C ASP A 18 4.20 14.10 3.59
N SER A 19 3.00 13.94 4.16
CA SER A 19 2.86 13.61 5.57
C SER A 19 3.28 12.16 5.85
N TYR A 20 3.69 11.90 7.09
CA TYR A 20 4.00 10.55 7.59
C TYR A 20 2.93 9.51 7.21
N HIS A 21 1.65 9.87 7.33
CA HIS A 21 0.56 8.96 7.03
C HIS A 21 0.40 8.69 5.52
N GLU A 22 0.70 9.67 4.66
CA GLU A 22 0.63 9.48 3.20
C GLU A 22 1.73 8.55 2.70
N ILE A 23 2.96 8.77 3.19
CA ILE A 23 4.11 7.92 2.86
C ILE A 23 3.83 6.49 3.31
N LEU A 24 3.44 6.29 4.58
CA LEU A 24 3.16 4.95 5.08
C LEU A 24 1.98 4.27 4.41
N ASP A 25 0.90 4.99 4.10
CA ASP A 25 -0.23 4.40 3.39
C ASP A 25 0.21 3.90 2.00
N HIS A 26 1.08 4.64 1.31
CA HIS A 26 1.63 4.25 0.02
C HIS A 26 2.54 3.01 0.12
N VAL A 27 3.50 3.01 1.05
CA VAL A 27 4.39 1.85 1.28
C VAL A 27 3.56 0.62 1.64
N THR A 28 2.58 0.80 2.52
CA THR A 28 1.69 -0.25 2.98
C THR A 28 0.88 -0.84 1.83
N TYR A 29 0.33 0.00 0.95
CA TYR A 29 -0.35 -0.44 -0.26
C TYR A 29 0.54 -1.32 -1.14
N LEU A 30 1.75 -0.84 -1.45
CA LEU A 30 2.69 -1.56 -2.29
C LEU A 30 3.05 -2.91 -1.68
N LEU A 31 3.29 -2.97 -0.37
CA LEU A 31 3.55 -4.21 0.34
C LEU A 31 2.40 -5.22 0.16
N PHE A 32 1.14 -4.77 0.26
CA PHE A 32 -0.03 -5.62 0.10
C PHE A 32 -0.22 -6.11 -1.34
N GLU A 33 -0.04 -5.24 -2.34
CA GLU A 33 -0.07 -5.62 -3.75
C GLU A 33 0.95 -6.73 -4.05
N LYS A 34 2.20 -6.56 -3.56
CA LYS A 34 3.25 -7.58 -3.74
C LYS A 34 2.91 -8.89 -3.04
N ALA A 35 2.34 -8.83 -1.84
CA ALA A 35 1.88 -10.02 -1.13
C ALA A 35 0.74 -10.72 -1.87
N LEU A 36 -0.20 -9.97 -2.45
CA LEU A 36 -1.30 -10.52 -3.26
C LEU A 36 -0.80 -11.17 -4.54
N VAL A 37 0.16 -10.56 -5.23
CA VAL A 37 0.82 -11.15 -6.41
C VAL A 37 1.49 -12.47 -6.03
N LYS A 38 2.30 -12.50 -4.95
CA LYS A 38 2.91 -13.75 -4.45
C LYS A 38 1.86 -14.79 -4.03
N ALA A 39 0.73 -14.34 -3.49
CA ALA A 39 -0.38 -15.18 -3.05
C ALA A 39 -1.30 -15.63 -4.19
N ARG A 40 -1.05 -15.20 -5.45
CA ARG A 40 -1.94 -15.43 -6.61
C ARG A 40 -3.37 -14.94 -6.34
N GLY A 41 -3.51 -13.74 -5.79
CA GLY A 41 -4.80 -13.10 -5.48
C GLY A 41 -5.48 -13.59 -4.19
N SER A 42 -4.95 -14.61 -3.50
CA SER A 42 -5.55 -15.11 -2.27
C SER A 42 -5.26 -14.19 -1.07
N LYS A 43 -6.29 -13.45 -0.61
CA LYS A 43 -6.19 -12.58 0.59
C LYS A 43 -5.71 -13.33 1.83
N SER A 44 -6.19 -14.56 2.05
CA SER A 44 -5.77 -15.39 3.19
C SER A 44 -4.29 -15.80 3.11
N LYS A 45 -3.78 -16.12 1.91
CA LYS A 45 -2.35 -16.42 1.73
C LYS A 45 -1.50 -15.15 1.84
N ALA A 46 -1.97 -14.01 1.33
CA ALA A 46 -1.27 -12.73 1.48
C ALA A 46 -1.14 -12.32 2.96
N ALA A 47 -2.21 -12.46 3.75
CA ALA A 47 -2.17 -12.22 5.20
C ALA A 47 -1.13 -13.11 5.89
N LYS A 48 -1.08 -14.41 5.52
CA LYS A 48 -0.07 -15.35 6.03
C LYS A 48 1.36 -14.98 5.63
N ILE A 49 1.58 -14.57 4.38
CA ILE A 49 2.89 -14.11 3.89
C ILE A 49 3.38 -12.91 4.71
N LEU A 50 2.47 -11.98 5.01
CA LEU A 50 2.76 -10.78 5.79
C LEU A 50 2.72 -11.00 7.31
N LYS A 51 2.42 -12.22 7.77
CA LYS A 51 2.29 -12.59 9.19
C LYS A 51 1.35 -11.67 9.98
N ILE A 52 0.28 -11.19 9.33
CA ILE A 52 -0.77 -10.42 9.98
C ILE A 52 -2.07 -11.20 9.98
N ASN A 53 -2.98 -10.80 10.87
CA ASN A 53 -4.32 -11.35 10.84
C ASN A 53 -5.09 -10.82 9.60
N ARG A 54 -6.07 -11.61 9.13
CA ARG A 54 -6.89 -11.26 7.94
C ARG A 54 -7.77 -10.03 8.16
N GLY A 55 -8.15 -9.73 9.40
CA GLY A 55 -8.96 -8.56 9.75
C GLY A 55 -8.20 -7.25 9.53
N THR A 56 -6.96 -7.19 10.02
CA THR A 56 -6.00 -6.10 9.83
C THR A 56 -5.73 -5.89 8.35
N LEU A 57 -5.49 -6.97 7.58
CA LEU A 57 -5.37 -6.88 6.12
C LEU A 57 -6.59 -6.18 5.50
N ASN A 58 -7.80 -6.61 5.86
CA ASN A 58 -9.03 -6.05 5.30
C ASN A 58 -9.25 -4.58 5.70
N VAL A 59 -8.97 -4.20 6.94
CA VAL A 59 -9.11 -2.81 7.42
C VAL A 59 -8.15 -1.90 6.66
N ILE A 60 -6.91 -2.34 6.48
CA ILE A 60 -5.90 -1.56 5.78
C ILE A 60 -6.25 -1.44 4.29
N LEU A 61 -6.63 -2.55 3.64
CA LEU A 61 -7.05 -2.53 2.23
C LEU A 61 -8.20 -1.55 2.00
N LYS A 62 -9.23 -1.57 2.85
CA LYS A 62 -10.36 -0.62 2.76
C LYS A 62 -9.91 0.84 2.87
N ARG A 63 -9.02 1.15 3.82
CA ARG A 63 -8.50 2.52 4.01
C ARG A 63 -7.73 2.98 2.78
N VAL A 64 -6.89 2.10 2.23
CA VAL A 64 -6.06 2.39 1.07
C VAL A 64 -6.89 2.53 -0.21
N GLU A 65 -7.87 1.64 -0.43
CA GLU A 65 -8.81 1.72 -1.57
C GLU A 65 -9.59 3.04 -1.54
N ALA A 66 -10.15 3.42 -0.40
CA ALA A 66 -10.88 4.68 -0.24
C ALA A 66 -10.01 5.91 -0.55
N LYS A 67 -8.73 5.89 -0.14
CA LYS A 67 -7.79 6.97 -0.46
C LYS A 67 -7.39 7.00 -1.94
N LYS A 68 -7.23 5.83 -2.57
CA LYS A 68 -6.94 5.73 -4.01
C LYS A 68 -8.09 6.27 -4.85
N GLU A 69 -9.33 5.93 -4.49
CA GLU A 69 -10.53 6.47 -5.13
C GLU A 69 -10.60 7.99 -4.98
N ALA A 70 -10.34 8.52 -3.79
CA ALA A 70 -10.31 9.96 -3.55
C ALA A 70 -9.24 10.68 -4.40
N ARG A 71 -8.02 10.12 -4.51
CA ARG A 71 -6.93 10.72 -5.30
C ARG A 71 -7.22 10.69 -6.82
N ASN A 72 -7.84 9.61 -7.29
CA ASN A 72 -8.22 9.48 -8.69
C ASN A 72 -9.40 10.40 -9.06
N ALA A 73 -10.32 10.66 -8.12
CA ALA A 73 -11.46 11.57 -8.32
C ALA A 73 -11.04 13.04 -8.43
N THR A 74 -9.95 13.45 -7.79
CA THR A 74 -9.42 14.83 -7.87
C THR A 74 -8.52 15.07 -9.10
N SER A 75 -8.17 14.02 -9.85
CA SER A 75 -7.28 14.09 -11.02
C SER A 75 -8.02 14.08 -12.37
N ASN A 76 -9.35 14.23 -12.37
CA ASN A 76 -10.22 14.33 -13.55
C ASN A 76 -10.92 15.68 -13.62
#